data_AF-A6UAS9-F1
#
_entry.id   AF-A6UAS9-F1
#
_cell.length_a   1.000
_cell.length_b   1.000
_cell.length_c   1.000
_cell.angle_alpha   90.00
_cell.angle_beta   90.00
_cell.angle_gamma   90.00
#
_symmetry.space_group_name_H-M   'P 1'
#
loop_
_entity.id
_entity.type
_entity.pdbx_description
1 polymer ?
#
loop_
_entity_poly.entity_id
_entity_poly.type
_entity_poly.pdbx_seq_one_letter_code
_entity_poly.pdbx_strand_id
1 'polypeptide(L)'
;MNAITKFDLSPRQIALVQQTVAKDCNADEFNLFMEVARAKGLDPFLGQIIPMVFSKDNAKKRKMTIIISRDGQRVIAQRCGDYRPASKPATYEIDPSLKGPTNPQGIISATVYLWKQDPKSGDWYEVAGQAYWEEFAPISHSPDQYNYVETGDTWPDGKPKKMKKLKDGAVPSLDDSGNWCRMPRLMIAKCAEMQALRAGWPEQFTGLYDEAEMDRAKIIDLTASEIVEHEREENRLKAVGASNSITITWGDNWALENVPVGEFFDRACEFIKNEPPAKVAKWRDANREPLKLFWSKHPGDALELKKRLEAAIARAPAKSAVTDAELRTHVLAAG
;
A
#
# COMPACT_ATOMS: atom_id res chain seq x y z
N MET A 1 -37.16 -19.00 15.12
CA MET A 1 -35.89 -18.55 14.49
C MET A 1 -35.99 -17.05 14.30
N ASN A 2 -35.37 -16.24 15.16
CA ASN A 2 -35.33 -14.80 14.94
C ASN A 2 -34.53 -14.55 13.67
N ALA A 3 -35.15 -13.87 12.70
CA ALA A 3 -34.48 -13.47 11.48
C ALA A 3 -33.34 -12.50 11.84
N ILE A 4 -32.14 -13.04 12.00
CA ILE A 4 -30.91 -12.26 12.08
C ILE A 4 -30.82 -11.51 10.74
N THR A 5 -30.64 -10.19 10.80
CA THR A 5 -30.50 -9.31 9.65
C THR A 5 -29.56 -9.94 8.65
N LYS A 6 -30.10 -10.43 7.52
CA LYS A 6 -29.24 -10.85 6.41
C LYS A 6 -28.51 -9.60 5.95
N PHE A 7 -27.20 -9.72 5.76
CA PHE A 7 -26.40 -8.68 5.12
C PHE A 7 -26.82 -8.59 3.65
N ASP A 8 -27.93 -7.91 3.40
CA ASP A 8 -28.53 -7.71 2.09
C ASP A 8 -28.80 -6.21 1.94
N LEU A 9 -27.72 -5.47 1.69
CA LEU A 9 -27.79 -4.04 1.47
C LEU A 9 -28.21 -3.78 0.02
N SER A 10 -29.26 -2.98 -0.16
CA SER A 10 -29.65 -2.48 -1.48
C SER A 10 -28.53 -1.65 -2.12
N PRO A 11 -28.51 -1.48 -3.46
CA PRO A 11 -27.51 -0.63 -4.13
C PRO A 11 -27.45 0.80 -3.57
N ARG A 12 -28.59 1.36 -3.15
CA ARG A 12 -28.66 2.68 -2.50
C ARG A 12 -27.97 2.69 -1.14
N GLN A 13 -28.15 1.63 -0.35
CA GLN A 13 -27.46 1.49 0.94
C GLN A 13 -25.96 1.30 0.75
N ILE A 14 -25.53 0.50 -0.23
CA ILE A 14 -24.10 0.34 -0.54
C ILE A 14 -23.47 1.69 -0.90
N ALA A 15 -24.12 2.49 -1.76
CA ALA A 15 -23.66 3.83 -2.09
C ALA A 15 -23.60 4.75 -0.86
N LEU A 16 -24.60 4.65 0.05
CA LEU A 16 -24.59 5.42 1.30
C LEU A 16 -23.42 5.01 2.20
N VAL A 17 -23.12 3.71 2.34
CA VAL A 17 -21.95 3.22 3.08
C VAL A 17 -20.67 3.80 2.48
N GLN A 18 -20.53 3.77 1.15
CA GLN A 18 -19.37 4.33 0.44
C GLN A 18 -19.18 5.82 0.74
N GLN A 19 -20.26 6.60 0.74
CA GLN A 19 -20.21 8.06 0.94
C GLN A 19 -20.06 8.49 2.40
N THR A 20 -20.33 7.59 3.36
CA THR A 20 -20.35 7.92 4.80
C THR A 20 -19.30 7.14 5.59
N VAL A 21 -19.56 5.86 5.87
CA VAL A 21 -18.73 4.97 6.69
C VAL A 21 -17.36 4.73 6.03
N ALA A 22 -17.35 4.54 4.71
CA ALA A 22 -16.16 4.21 3.94
C ALA A 22 -15.69 5.35 3.03
N LYS A 23 -16.03 6.60 3.36
CA LYS A 23 -15.73 7.80 2.55
C LYS A 23 -14.26 7.97 2.17
N ASP A 24 -13.38 7.43 3.01
CA ASP A 24 -11.94 7.53 2.85
C ASP A 24 -11.37 6.42 1.99
N CYS A 25 -12.13 5.37 1.65
CA CYS A 25 -11.68 4.23 0.85
C CYS A 25 -11.63 4.58 -0.64
N ASN A 26 -10.65 4.04 -1.35
CA ASN A 26 -10.72 3.95 -2.81
C ASN A 26 -11.68 2.81 -3.24
N ALA A 27 -11.86 2.62 -4.55
CA ALA A 27 -12.80 1.62 -5.06
C ALA A 27 -12.46 0.19 -4.62
N ASP A 28 -11.18 -0.21 -4.70
CA ASP A 28 -10.74 -1.57 -4.36
C ASP A 28 -10.82 -1.82 -2.85
N GLU A 29 -10.42 -0.84 -2.04
CA GLU A 29 -10.54 -0.89 -0.59
C GLU A 29 -12.00 -0.97 -0.14
N PHE A 30 -12.88 -0.21 -0.78
CA PHE A 30 -14.31 -0.26 -0.50
C PHE A 30 -14.90 -1.64 -0.85
N ASN A 31 -14.54 -2.18 -2.02
CA ASN A 31 -14.97 -3.52 -2.43
C ASN A 31 -14.48 -4.59 -1.43
N LEU A 32 -13.20 -4.54 -1.04
CA LEU A 32 -12.64 -5.44 -0.03
C LEU A 32 -13.39 -5.32 1.31
N PHE A 33 -13.63 -4.10 1.78
CA PHE A 33 -14.39 -3.83 3.00
C PHE A 33 -15.79 -4.45 2.94
N MET A 34 -16.51 -4.26 1.83
CA MET A 34 -17.86 -4.80 1.63
C MET A 34 -17.89 -6.33 1.54
N GLU A 35 -16.88 -6.95 0.92
CA GLU A 35 -16.77 -8.41 0.88
C GLU A 35 -16.52 -9.00 2.28
N VAL A 36 -15.66 -8.38 3.09
CA VAL A 36 -15.44 -8.82 4.48
C VAL A 36 -16.69 -8.60 5.34
N ALA A 37 -17.37 -7.46 5.20
CA ALA A 37 -18.63 -7.20 5.88
C ALA A 37 -19.68 -8.27 5.55
N ARG A 38 -19.81 -8.65 4.27
CA ARG A 38 -20.69 -9.73 3.82
C ARG A 38 -20.29 -11.08 4.39
N ALA A 39 -19.02 -11.45 4.27
CA ALA A 39 -18.50 -12.75 4.70
C ALA A 39 -18.67 -12.98 6.21
N LYS A 40 -18.49 -11.93 7.02
CA LYS A 40 -18.69 -11.98 8.47
C LYS A 40 -20.11 -11.61 8.91
N GLY A 41 -20.96 -11.21 7.96
CA GLY A 41 -22.33 -10.73 8.19
C GLY A 41 -22.41 -9.51 9.12
N LEU A 42 -21.40 -8.66 9.12
CA LEU A 42 -21.34 -7.47 9.98
C LEU A 42 -21.97 -6.28 9.27
N ASP A 43 -22.68 -5.44 10.02
CA ASP A 43 -23.37 -4.26 9.49
C ASP A 43 -22.53 -2.96 9.65
N PRO A 44 -22.11 -2.31 8.54
CA PRO A 44 -21.44 -1.02 8.54
C PRO A 44 -22.25 0.11 9.18
N PHE A 45 -23.59 0.12 9.04
CA PHE A 45 -24.44 1.18 9.59
C PHE A 45 -24.52 1.11 11.12
N LEU A 46 -24.39 -0.08 11.69
CA LEU A 46 -24.35 -0.29 13.13
C LEU A 46 -22.95 -0.14 13.70
N GLY A 47 -21.95 0.21 12.88
CA GLY A 47 -20.55 0.32 13.32
C GLY A 47 -19.96 -1.01 13.78
N GLN A 48 -20.48 -2.15 13.31
CA GLN A 48 -19.95 -3.47 13.66
C GLN A 48 -18.61 -3.76 12.97
N ILE A 49 -18.38 -3.11 11.83
CA ILE A 49 -17.17 -3.19 11.02
C ILE A 49 -16.82 -1.80 10.49
N ILE A 50 -15.55 -1.42 10.56
CA ILE A 50 -15.07 -0.08 10.29
C ILE A 50 -13.84 -0.17 9.37
N PRO A 51 -13.83 0.49 8.20
CA PRO A 51 -12.63 0.62 7.40
C PRO A 51 -11.81 1.81 7.90
N MET A 52 -10.56 1.56 8.26
CA MET A 52 -9.62 2.62 8.68
C MET A 52 -8.50 2.76 7.65
N VAL A 53 -8.49 3.88 6.94
CA VAL A 53 -7.47 4.21 5.94
C VAL A 53 -6.41 5.12 6.55
N PHE A 54 -5.16 4.65 6.54
CA PHE A 54 -3.96 5.38 6.94
C PHE A 54 -3.27 6.00 5.72
N SER A 55 -2.56 7.12 5.94
CA SER A 55 -1.80 7.83 4.89
C SER A 55 -2.61 8.11 3.61
N LYS A 56 -3.85 8.60 3.79
CA LYS A 56 -4.85 8.78 2.72
C LYS A 56 -4.31 9.54 1.50
N ASP A 57 -3.46 10.54 1.75
CA ASP A 57 -2.90 11.45 0.74
C ASP A 57 -1.58 10.95 0.13
N ASN A 58 -1.09 9.77 0.51
CA ASN A 58 0.16 9.21 0.01
C ASN A 58 -0.04 7.78 -0.50
N ALA A 59 -0.21 7.61 -1.81
CA ALA A 59 -0.47 6.32 -2.45
C ALA A 59 0.56 5.23 -2.11
N LYS A 60 1.85 5.58 -1.91
CA LYS A 60 2.91 4.61 -1.58
C LYS A 60 2.82 4.09 -0.13
N LYS A 61 2.24 4.89 0.77
CA LYS A 61 2.11 4.59 2.20
C LYS A 61 0.69 4.23 2.62
N ARG A 62 -0.27 4.39 1.70
CA ARG A 62 -1.69 4.19 1.94
C ARG A 62 -1.93 2.74 2.33
N LYS A 63 -2.57 2.56 3.48
CA LYS A 63 -2.93 1.24 4.00
C LYS A 63 -4.33 1.30 4.57
N MET A 64 -5.19 0.37 4.16
CA MET A 64 -6.49 0.18 4.76
C MET A 64 -6.46 -1.02 5.69
N THR A 65 -6.95 -0.84 6.92
CA THR A 65 -7.16 -1.89 7.91
C THR A 65 -8.64 -1.97 8.24
N ILE A 66 -9.18 -3.19 8.27
CA ILE A 66 -10.55 -3.44 8.70
C ILE A 66 -10.54 -3.74 10.19
N ILE A 67 -11.33 -2.98 10.94
CA ILE A 67 -11.47 -3.09 12.38
C ILE A 67 -12.89 -3.55 12.68
N ILE A 68 -13.06 -4.43 13.66
CA ILE A 68 -14.37 -4.79 14.19
C ILE A 68 -14.58 -4.15 15.55
N SER A 69 -15.80 -3.68 15.79
CA SER A 69 -16.15 -3.19 17.12
C SER A 69 -16.49 -4.35 18.05
N ARG A 70 -16.55 -4.06 19.35
CA ARG A 70 -16.98 -5.01 20.38
C ARG A 70 -18.36 -5.61 20.09
N ASP A 71 -19.27 -4.82 19.54
CA ASP A 71 -20.61 -5.31 19.18
C ASP A 71 -20.54 -6.25 17.97
N GLY A 72 -19.70 -5.93 16.98
CA GLY A 72 -19.42 -6.84 15.85
C GLY A 72 -18.86 -8.19 16.32
N GLN A 73 -17.92 -8.17 17.27
CA GLN A 73 -17.38 -9.39 17.87
C GLN A 73 -18.46 -10.26 18.49
N ARG A 74 -19.34 -9.66 19.29
CA ARG A 74 -20.42 -10.36 20.00
C ARG A 74 -21.45 -10.92 19.04
N VAL A 75 -21.75 -10.20 17.96
CA VAL A 75 -22.65 -10.68 16.90
C VAL A 75 -22.07 -11.91 16.22
N ILE A 76 -20.77 -11.91 15.89
CA ILE A 76 -20.09 -13.09 15.33
C ILE A 76 -20.14 -14.25 16.32
N ALA A 77 -19.75 -14.01 17.57
CA ALA A 77 -19.73 -15.04 18.61
C ALA A 77 -21.11 -15.66 18.82
N GLN A 78 -22.15 -14.84 18.97
CA GLN A 78 -23.54 -15.31 19.16
C GLN A 78 -24.04 -16.18 18.00
N ARG A 79 -23.59 -15.92 16.76
CA ARG A 79 -23.97 -16.71 15.58
C ARG A 79 -23.32 -18.07 15.52
N CYS A 80 -22.25 -18.31 16.26
CA CYS A 80 -21.62 -19.63 16.35
C CYS A 80 -22.55 -20.66 17.03
N GLY A 81 -23.51 -20.19 17.85
CA GLY A 81 -24.51 -21.03 18.51
C GLY A 81 -24.00 -21.79 19.74
N ASP A 82 -22.68 -21.86 19.92
CA ASP A 82 -21.96 -22.50 21.02
C ASP A 82 -21.25 -21.48 21.94
N TYR A 83 -21.61 -20.20 21.84
CA TYR A 83 -21.03 -19.09 22.61
C TYR A 83 -21.92 -18.65 23.76
N ARG A 84 -21.30 -18.36 24.91
CA ARG A 84 -21.91 -17.59 26.00
C ARG A 84 -20.95 -16.50 26.49
N PRO A 85 -21.46 -15.27 26.70
CA PRO A 85 -20.64 -14.14 27.16
C PRO A 85 -20.10 -14.34 28.58
N ALA A 86 -19.08 -13.56 28.92
CA ALA A 86 -18.53 -13.52 30.27
C ALA A 86 -19.62 -13.22 31.31
N SER A 87 -19.74 -14.10 32.31
CA SER A 87 -20.67 -13.94 33.43
C SER A 87 -20.08 -13.15 34.61
N LYS A 88 -18.81 -12.78 34.52
CA LYS A 88 -18.05 -12.07 35.55
C LYS A 88 -17.27 -10.91 34.91
N PRO A 89 -16.96 -9.85 35.67
CA PRO A 89 -16.03 -8.81 35.22
C PRO A 89 -14.64 -9.38 34.89
N ALA A 90 -13.87 -8.65 34.08
CA ALA A 90 -12.47 -8.97 33.84
C ALA A 90 -11.67 -9.01 35.16
N THR A 91 -10.79 -9.99 35.28
CA THR A 91 -9.84 -10.09 36.39
C THR A 91 -8.57 -9.33 36.01
N TYR A 92 -8.01 -8.55 36.94
CA TYR A 92 -6.82 -7.73 36.69
C TYR A 92 -5.72 -8.12 37.67
N GLU A 93 -4.52 -8.28 37.14
CA GLU A 93 -3.28 -8.30 37.93
C GLU A 93 -2.70 -6.89 37.93
N ILE A 94 -2.50 -6.32 39.12
CA ILE A 94 -2.07 -4.94 39.30
C ILE A 94 -0.90 -4.92 40.28
N ASP A 95 0.16 -4.23 39.92
CA ASP A 95 1.26 -3.88 40.81
C ASP A 95 1.35 -2.35 40.92
N PRO A 96 1.05 -1.76 42.09
CA PRO A 96 1.17 -0.33 42.32
C PRO A 96 2.57 0.25 42.06
N SER A 97 3.62 -0.58 42.11
CA SER A 97 5.00 -0.16 41.85
C SER A 97 5.25 0.19 40.37
N LEU A 98 4.44 -0.36 39.47
CA LEU A 98 4.52 -0.13 38.02
C LEU A 98 3.79 1.15 37.57
N LYS A 99 3.21 1.91 38.50
CA LYS A 99 2.49 3.15 38.16
C LYS A 99 3.45 4.20 37.62
N GLY A 100 3.16 4.70 36.44
CA GLY A 100 3.96 5.74 35.79
C GLY A 100 3.30 6.30 34.53
N PRO A 101 4.02 7.16 33.77
CA PRO A 101 3.49 7.82 32.57
C PRO A 101 3.03 6.85 31.47
N THR A 102 3.63 5.67 31.38
CA THR A 102 3.29 4.61 30.41
C THR A 102 2.27 3.62 30.94
N ASN A 103 2.04 3.59 32.26
CA ASN A 103 1.10 2.69 32.93
C ASN A 103 0.47 3.40 34.13
N PRO A 104 -0.54 4.26 33.93
CA PRO A 104 -1.07 5.10 35.01
C PRO A 104 -1.76 4.30 36.12
N GLN A 105 -2.15 3.05 35.85
CA GLN A 105 -2.87 2.20 36.81
C GLN A 105 -2.04 1.04 37.37
N GLY A 106 -0.82 0.83 36.88
CA GLY A 106 0.05 -0.28 37.31
C GLY A 106 -0.50 -1.65 36.90
N ILE A 107 -1.22 -1.73 35.77
CA ILE A 107 -1.81 -2.98 35.31
C ILE A 107 -0.71 -3.86 34.72
N ILE A 108 -0.62 -5.11 35.14
CA ILE A 108 0.24 -6.13 34.55
C ILE A 108 -0.52 -6.83 33.42
N SER A 109 -1.69 -7.36 33.74
CA SER A 109 -2.51 -8.11 32.79
C SER A 109 -4.00 -7.98 33.09
N ALA A 110 -4.82 -8.27 32.08
CA ALA A 110 -6.25 -8.49 32.25
C ALA A 110 -6.62 -9.86 31.67
N THR A 111 -7.51 -10.58 32.37
CA THR A 111 -8.01 -11.88 31.95
C THR A 111 -9.53 -11.87 31.89
N VAL A 112 -10.07 -12.36 30.77
CA VAL A 112 -11.51 -12.52 30.53
C VAL A 112 -11.79 -14.00 30.24
N TYR A 113 -12.90 -14.50 30.79
CA TYR A 113 -13.36 -15.87 30.58
C TYR A 113 -14.67 -15.84 29.81
N LEU A 114 -14.67 -16.44 28.63
CA LEU A 114 -15.85 -16.72 27.83
C LEU A 114 -16.20 -18.20 27.95
N TRP A 115 -17.37 -18.59 27.48
CA TRP A 115 -17.83 -19.96 27.57
C TRP A 115 -18.11 -20.50 26.18
N LYS A 116 -17.55 -21.69 25.90
CA LYS A 116 -17.81 -22.43 24.67
C LYS A 116 -18.44 -23.78 24.98
N GLN A 117 -19.43 -24.17 24.19
CA GLN A 117 -20.05 -25.48 24.29
C GLN A 117 -19.32 -26.49 23.41
N ASP A 118 -19.00 -27.67 23.93
CA ASP A 118 -18.56 -28.79 23.10
C ASP A 118 -19.76 -29.30 22.28
N PRO A 119 -19.73 -29.25 20.94
CA PRO A 119 -20.83 -29.74 20.12
C PRO A 119 -21.09 -31.25 20.27
N LYS A 120 -20.14 -32.02 20.78
CA LYS A 120 -20.29 -33.48 20.97
C LYS A 120 -20.90 -33.84 22.31
N SER A 121 -20.37 -33.30 23.41
CA SER A 121 -20.86 -33.63 24.76
C SER A 121 -21.99 -32.71 25.23
N GLY A 122 -22.09 -31.50 24.69
CA GLY A 122 -23.00 -30.45 25.17
C GLY A 122 -22.48 -29.73 26.43
N ASP A 123 -21.32 -30.11 26.94
CA ASP A 123 -20.71 -29.49 28.12
C ASP A 123 -20.17 -28.10 27.79
N TRP A 124 -20.19 -27.23 28.80
CA TRP A 124 -19.64 -25.89 28.70
C TRP A 124 -18.28 -25.82 29.37
N TYR A 125 -17.30 -25.28 28.66
CA TYR A 125 -15.97 -25.04 29.19
C TYR A 125 -15.57 -23.57 29.08
N GLU A 126 -14.75 -23.12 30.02
CA GLU A 126 -14.21 -21.76 30.02
C GLU A 126 -13.09 -21.64 28.98
N VAL A 127 -13.13 -20.53 28.24
CA VAL A 127 -12.10 -20.09 27.32
C VAL A 127 -11.52 -18.80 27.89
N ALA A 128 -10.28 -18.89 28.35
CA ALA A 128 -9.56 -17.74 28.88
C ALA A 128 -8.89 -16.95 27.74
N GLY A 129 -8.98 -15.64 27.82
CA GLY A 129 -8.14 -14.72 27.06
C GLY A 129 -7.43 -13.79 28.02
N GLN A 130 -6.12 -13.67 27.86
CA GLN A 130 -5.27 -12.82 28.68
C GLN A 130 -4.56 -11.80 27.78
N ALA A 131 -4.44 -10.57 28.25
CA ALA A 131 -3.71 -9.51 27.58
C ALA A 131 -2.76 -8.83 28.58
N TYR A 132 -1.48 -8.76 28.22
CA TYR A 132 -0.47 -8.09 29.03
C TYR A 132 -0.36 -6.61 28.66
N TRP A 133 -0.21 -5.76 29.67
CA TRP A 133 -0.12 -4.32 29.46
C TRP A 133 1.04 -3.94 28.53
N GLU A 134 2.20 -4.57 28.71
CA GLU A 134 3.40 -4.30 27.91
C GLU A 134 3.25 -4.60 26.41
N GLU A 135 2.37 -5.54 26.06
CA GLU A 135 2.15 -5.96 24.68
C GLU A 135 1.14 -5.06 23.95
N PHE A 136 0.09 -4.64 24.66
CA PHE A 136 -1.06 -3.98 24.04
C PHE A 136 -1.12 -2.47 24.27
N ALA A 137 -0.55 -1.95 25.36
CA ALA A 137 -0.64 -0.53 25.64
C ALA A 137 0.11 0.28 24.56
N PRO A 138 -0.54 1.22 23.86
CA PRO A 138 0.11 2.06 22.88
C PRO A 138 0.99 3.07 23.61
N ILE A 139 2.30 2.85 23.58
CA ILE A 139 3.28 3.77 24.16
C ILE A 139 3.79 4.67 23.04
N SER A 140 3.60 5.97 23.19
CA SER A 140 4.06 6.99 22.25
C SER A 140 4.88 8.07 22.97
N HIS A 141 5.40 9.02 22.20
CA HIS A 141 5.92 10.26 22.78
C HIS A 141 4.95 11.38 22.42
N SER A 142 4.75 12.30 23.36
CA SER A 142 3.87 13.43 23.14
C SER A 142 4.37 14.32 21.97
N PRO A 143 3.48 14.92 21.15
CA PRO A 143 3.89 15.72 19.99
C PRO A 143 4.87 16.86 20.28
N ASP A 144 4.82 17.43 21.49
CA ASP A 144 5.70 18.49 21.98
C ASP A 144 7.13 18.00 22.26
N GLN A 145 7.34 16.69 22.36
CA GLN A 145 8.66 16.08 22.57
C GLN A 145 9.43 15.84 21.27
N TYR A 146 8.92 16.33 20.14
CA TYR A 146 9.60 16.23 18.85
C TYR A 146 10.04 17.60 18.33
N ASN A 147 11.22 17.61 17.73
CA ASN A 147 11.75 18.71 16.94
C ASN A 147 11.67 18.35 15.46
N TYR A 148 11.33 19.32 14.63
CA TYR A 148 11.44 19.19 13.18
C TYR A 148 12.82 19.68 12.75
N VAL A 149 13.72 18.74 12.44
CA VAL A 149 15.08 19.05 12.01
C VAL A 149 15.12 19.02 10.49
N GLU A 150 15.70 20.04 9.87
CA GLU A 150 15.89 20.08 8.43
C GLU A 150 16.85 18.98 8.00
N THR A 151 16.44 18.19 7.02
CA THR A 151 17.16 16.97 6.60
C THR A 151 18.34 17.30 5.68
N GLY A 152 18.49 18.57 5.28
CA GLY A 152 19.45 19.03 4.28
C GLY A 152 18.94 18.91 2.84
N ASP A 153 17.91 18.09 2.62
CA ASP A 153 17.24 17.91 1.33
C ASP A 153 16.11 18.91 1.13
N THR A 154 15.85 19.29 -0.11
CA THR A 154 14.70 20.13 -0.50
C THR A 154 13.72 19.33 -1.34
N TRP A 155 12.44 19.60 -1.17
CA TRP A 155 11.38 19.14 -2.08
C TRP A 155 11.56 19.80 -3.46
N PRO A 156 11.01 19.23 -4.53
CA PRO A 156 11.03 19.84 -5.87
C PRO A 156 10.38 21.23 -5.94
N ASP A 157 9.56 21.59 -4.96
CA ASP A 157 8.96 22.93 -4.80
C ASP A 157 9.89 23.93 -4.06
N GLY A 158 11.14 23.53 -3.78
CA GLY A 158 12.15 24.34 -3.11
C GLY A 158 12.04 24.36 -1.57
N LYS A 159 11.06 23.71 -0.96
CA LYS A 159 10.91 23.72 0.51
C LYS A 159 11.87 22.73 1.17
N PRO A 160 12.55 23.08 2.28
CA PRO A 160 13.39 22.14 3.00
C PRO A 160 12.55 20.99 3.57
N LYS A 161 13.00 19.76 3.35
CA LYS A 161 12.46 18.57 4.01
C LYS A 161 12.79 18.67 5.49
N LYS A 162 11.80 18.40 6.33
CA LYS A 162 11.94 18.35 7.78
C LYS A 162 11.61 16.96 8.27
N MET A 163 12.50 16.40 9.07
CA MET A 163 12.30 15.12 9.73
C MET A 163 11.93 15.36 11.18
N LYS A 164 10.92 14.64 11.66
CA LYS A 164 10.51 14.65 13.06
C LYS A 164 11.54 13.84 13.85
N LYS A 165 12.35 14.50 14.66
CA LYS A 165 13.34 13.88 15.54
C LYS A 165 12.93 14.09 16.99
N LEU A 166 13.04 13.04 17.80
CA LEU A 166 12.73 13.09 19.22
C LEU A 166 13.73 14.03 19.95
N LYS A 167 13.26 14.81 20.91
CA LYS A 167 14.10 15.67 21.77
C LYS A 167 14.97 14.83 22.69
N ASP A 168 16.17 15.32 23.00
CA ASP A 168 17.03 14.68 23.99
C ASP A 168 16.34 14.70 25.37
N GLY A 169 16.22 13.53 26.00
CA GLY A 169 15.50 13.36 27.27
C GLY A 169 13.98 13.18 27.15
N ALA A 170 13.46 12.92 25.95
CA ALA A 170 12.06 12.58 25.76
C ALA A 170 11.66 11.36 26.60
N VAL A 171 10.48 11.45 27.21
CA VAL A 171 9.92 10.44 28.10
C VAL A 171 8.71 9.83 27.42
N PRO A 172 8.70 8.50 27.19
CA PRO A 172 7.54 7.83 26.63
C PRO A 172 6.37 7.92 27.61
N SER A 173 5.18 8.02 27.04
CA SER A 173 3.93 8.04 27.79
C SER A 173 2.89 7.18 27.07
N LEU A 174 1.83 6.83 27.77
CA LEU A 174 0.68 6.20 27.15
C LEU A 174 0.07 7.16 26.11
N ASP A 175 -0.27 6.66 24.93
CA ASP A 175 -0.85 7.45 23.85
C ASP A 175 -2.15 8.12 24.30
N ASP A 176 -2.19 9.45 24.15
CA ASP A 176 -3.30 10.31 24.58
C ASP A 176 -4.31 10.57 23.45
N SER A 177 -4.02 10.14 22.23
CA SER A 177 -4.90 10.32 21.06
C SER A 177 -6.18 9.48 21.11
N GLY A 178 -6.23 8.48 22.01
CA GLY A 178 -7.28 7.46 22.07
C GLY A 178 -7.89 7.25 23.45
N ASN A 179 -8.67 6.16 23.55
CA ASN A 179 -9.35 5.80 24.79
C ASN A 179 -8.44 5.11 25.81
N TRP A 180 -7.21 4.74 25.43
CA TRP A 180 -6.24 4.10 26.33
C TRP A 180 -5.88 4.99 27.52
N CYS A 181 -5.59 6.28 27.29
CA CYS A 181 -5.33 7.23 28.37
C CYS A 181 -6.55 7.47 29.28
N ARG A 182 -7.76 7.51 28.70
CA ARG A 182 -9.01 7.81 29.44
C ARG A 182 -9.59 6.62 30.20
N MET A 183 -9.51 5.41 29.63
CA MET A 183 -10.16 4.20 30.14
C MET A 183 -9.23 2.97 30.04
N PRO A 184 -8.02 3.00 30.62
CA PRO A 184 -6.99 1.98 30.39
C PRO A 184 -7.42 0.55 30.78
N ARG A 185 -8.13 0.40 31.91
CA ARG A 185 -8.69 -0.90 32.35
C ARG A 185 -9.67 -1.51 31.36
N LEU A 186 -10.50 -0.66 30.74
CA LEU A 186 -11.47 -1.13 29.76
C LEU A 186 -10.76 -1.56 28.47
N MET A 187 -9.76 -0.81 28.03
CA MET A 187 -9.05 -1.09 26.79
C MET A 187 -8.28 -2.42 26.86
N ILE A 188 -7.51 -2.66 27.92
CA ILE A 188 -6.80 -3.94 28.08
C ILE A 188 -7.77 -5.13 28.24
N ALA A 189 -8.93 -4.93 28.87
CA ALA A 189 -9.95 -5.96 28.97
C ALA A 189 -10.62 -6.28 27.62
N LYS A 190 -10.76 -5.30 26.73
CA LYS A 190 -11.23 -5.54 25.35
C LYS A 190 -10.22 -6.40 24.57
N CYS A 191 -8.92 -6.11 24.70
CA CYS A 191 -7.88 -6.96 24.13
C CYS A 191 -7.99 -8.39 24.66
N ALA A 192 -8.14 -8.57 25.99
CA ALA A 192 -8.33 -9.90 26.60
C ALA A 192 -9.60 -10.61 26.10
N GLU A 193 -10.73 -9.89 25.93
CA GLU A 193 -11.98 -10.43 25.34
C GLU A 193 -11.74 -10.91 23.91
N MET A 194 -11.00 -10.16 23.09
CA MET A 194 -10.64 -10.56 21.72
C MET A 194 -9.70 -11.79 21.70
N GLN A 195 -8.74 -11.88 22.62
CA GLN A 195 -7.88 -13.07 22.75
C GLN A 195 -8.71 -14.31 23.10
N ALA A 196 -9.68 -14.21 24.01
CA ALA A 196 -10.58 -15.30 24.36
C ALA A 196 -11.43 -15.73 23.14
N LEU A 197 -11.94 -14.77 22.36
CA LEU A 197 -12.71 -15.04 21.15
C LEU A 197 -11.86 -15.75 20.08
N ARG A 198 -10.61 -15.34 19.88
CA ARG A 198 -9.68 -16.01 18.95
C ARG A 198 -9.30 -17.42 19.42
N ALA A 199 -9.15 -17.63 20.73
CA ALA A 199 -8.89 -18.95 21.29
C ALA A 199 -10.10 -19.90 21.14
N GLY A 200 -11.32 -19.38 21.35
CA GLY A 200 -12.55 -20.17 21.26
C GLY A 200 -13.02 -20.43 19.83
N TRP A 201 -12.94 -19.42 18.95
CA TRP A 201 -13.49 -19.46 17.59
C TRP A 201 -12.49 -18.93 16.55
N PRO A 202 -11.33 -19.58 16.38
CA PRO A 202 -10.22 -19.05 15.57
C PRO A 202 -10.64 -18.72 14.13
N GLU A 203 -11.37 -19.60 13.44
CA GLU A 203 -11.83 -19.36 12.06
C GLU A 203 -12.73 -18.12 11.92
N GLN A 204 -13.52 -17.83 12.96
CA GLN A 204 -14.47 -16.72 12.94
C GLN A 204 -13.79 -15.38 13.18
N PHE A 205 -12.73 -15.36 14.00
CA PHE A 205 -12.00 -14.14 14.39
C PHE A 205 -10.64 -13.96 13.70
N THR A 206 -10.22 -14.90 12.85
CA THR A 206 -9.00 -14.76 12.03
C THR A 206 -9.10 -13.56 11.10
N GLY A 207 -8.00 -12.80 11.02
CA GLY A 207 -7.89 -11.64 10.13
C GLY A 207 -8.66 -10.39 10.59
N LEU A 208 -9.30 -10.43 11.76
CA LEU A 208 -10.02 -9.30 12.34
C LEU A 208 -9.22 -8.67 13.47
N TYR A 209 -9.15 -7.35 13.48
CA TYR A 209 -8.52 -6.55 14.54
C TYR A 209 -9.59 -5.89 15.40
N ASP A 210 -9.38 -5.88 16.72
CA ASP A 210 -10.22 -5.12 17.65
C ASP A 210 -9.81 -3.63 17.67
N GLU A 211 -10.77 -2.75 17.95
CA GLU A 211 -10.52 -1.32 18.10
C GLU A 211 -9.50 -0.99 19.18
N ALA A 212 -9.42 -1.78 20.25
CA ALA A 212 -8.47 -1.54 21.34
C ALA A 212 -7.05 -1.98 21.00
N GLU A 213 -6.86 -2.98 20.12
CA GLU A 213 -5.55 -3.48 19.71
C GLU A 213 -4.85 -2.57 18.69
N MET A 214 -5.58 -1.61 18.13
CA MET A 214 -5.06 -0.73 17.09
C MET A 214 -4.24 0.41 17.68
N ASP A 215 -2.92 0.25 17.63
CA ASP A 215 -1.98 1.34 17.89
C ASP A 215 -1.96 2.30 16.69
N ARG A 216 -2.73 3.39 16.81
CA ARG A 216 -2.80 4.44 15.79
C ARG A 216 -1.45 5.16 15.62
N ALA A 217 -0.62 5.21 16.66
CA ALA A 217 0.67 5.90 16.63
C ALA A 217 1.74 5.06 15.89
N LYS A 218 1.85 3.76 16.18
CA LYS A 218 2.83 2.87 15.51
C LYS A 218 2.60 2.77 14.00
N ILE A 219 1.35 2.77 13.54
CA ILE A 219 1.05 2.67 12.09
C ILE A 219 1.46 3.95 11.34
N ILE A 220 1.41 5.12 11.99
CA ILE A 220 1.90 6.38 11.43
C ILE A 220 3.44 6.36 11.35
N ASP A 221 4.12 5.85 12.38
CA ASP A 221 5.58 5.85 12.50
C ASP A 221 6.30 4.72 11.73
N LEU A 222 5.65 3.57 11.48
CA LEU A 222 6.24 2.44 10.71
C LEU A 222 6.66 2.84 9.29
N THR A 223 6.15 3.95 8.76
CA THR A 223 6.51 4.44 7.43
C THR A 223 7.64 5.45 7.42
N ALA A 224 8.30 5.79 8.54
CA ALA A 224 9.38 6.79 8.54
C ALA A 224 10.77 6.17 8.20
N SER A 225 11.07 4.99 8.74
CA SER A 225 12.37 4.33 8.58
C SER A 225 12.55 3.68 7.20
N GLU A 226 11.49 3.09 6.64
CA GLU A 226 11.50 2.47 5.31
C GLU A 226 11.65 3.49 4.17
N ILE A 227 11.38 4.79 4.40
CA ILE A 227 11.63 5.87 3.43
C ILE A 227 13.13 6.01 3.17
N VAL A 228 13.96 5.86 4.19
CA VAL A 228 15.40 6.07 4.08
C VAL A 228 16.05 4.90 3.31
N GLU A 229 15.60 3.66 3.54
CA GLU A 229 16.05 2.49 2.78
C GLU A 229 15.60 2.55 1.32
N HIS A 230 14.32 2.86 1.06
CA HIS A 230 13.74 2.80 -0.28
C HIS A 230 14.05 4.03 -1.15
N GLU A 231 14.34 5.21 -0.57
CA GLU A 231 14.83 6.39 -1.31
C GLU A 231 16.32 6.24 -1.67
N ARG A 232 17.11 5.47 -0.91
CA ARG A 232 18.46 5.05 -1.30
C ARG A 232 18.45 4.07 -2.47
N GLU A 233 17.51 3.11 -2.47
CA GLU A 233 17.30 2.22 -3.62
C GLU A 233 16.73 2.96 -4.83
N GLU A 234 15.69 3.78 -4.66
CA GLU A 234 15.12 4.59 -5.75
C GLU A 234 16.11 5.64 -6.27
N ASN A 235 16.98 6.26 -5.46
CA ASN A 235 17.97 7.22 -5.94
C ASN A 235 19.13 6.52 -6.65
N ARG A 236 19.50 5.30 -6.26
CA ARG A 236 20.39 4.43 -7.06
C ARG A 236 19.75 4.05 -8.39
N LEU A 237 18.46 3.76 -8.42
CA LEU A 237 17.69 3.41 -9.63
C LEU A 237 17.37 4.62 -10.52
N LYS A 238 17.13 5.80 -9.95
CA LYS A 238 16.83 7.06 -10.67
C LYS A 238 18.07 7.73 -11.23
N ALA A 239 19.24 7.57 -10.58
CA ALA A 239 20.52 7.95 -11.18
C ALA A 239 20.84 7.16 -12.46
N VAL A 240 20.13 6.06 -12.73
CA VAL A 240 20.28 5.22 -13.93
C VAL A 240 19.11 5.40 -14.94
N GLY A 241 18.05 6.15 -14.59
CA GLY A 241 17.05 6.65 -15.56
C GLY A 241 16.20 5.62 -16.30
N ALA A 242 15.70 4.56 -15.63
CA ALA A 242 15.19 3.36 -16.32
C ALA A 242 13.72 2.95 -16.05
N SER A 243 12.83 3.78 -15.48
CA SER A 243 11.47 3.30 -15.15
C SER A 243 10.40 3.54 -16.22
N ASN A 244 10.55 4.50 -17.15
CA ASN A 244 9.56 4.72 -18.22
C ASN A 244 10.14 5.25 -19.54
N SER A 245 11.33 4.78 -19.88
CA SER A 245 12.03 5.08 -21.13
C SER A 245 12.38 3.80 -21.87
N ILE A 246 12.55 3.90 -23.17
CA ILE A 246 13.13 2.87 -24.03
C ILE A 246 14.52 3.34 -24.38
N THR A 247 15.53 2.61 -23.91
CA THR A 247 16.92 2.86 -24.29
C THR A 247 17.12 2.42 -25.73
N ILE A 248 17.32 3.36 -26.64
CA ILE A 248 17.48 3.15 -28.09
C ILE A 248 18.74 3.88 -28.56
N THR A 249 19.39 3.37 -29.59
CA THR A 249 20.41 4.13 -30.35
C THR A 249 19.87 4.57 -31.70
N TRP A 250 20.18 5.79 -32.13
CA TRP A 250 19.76 6.34 -33.44
C TRP A 250 20.82 6.17 -34.55
N GLY A 251 21.96 5.53 -34.23
CA GLY A 251 23.03 5.29 -35.20
C GLY A 251 24.04 6.45 -35.35
N ASP A 252 23.80 7.59 -34.70
CA ASP A 252 24.79 8.67 -34.59
C ASP A 252 25.76 8.33 -33.44
N ASN A 253 26.97 7.90 -33.79
CA ASN A 253 28.02 7.44 -32.86
C ASN A 253 27.61 6.30 -31.89
N TRP A 254 26.53 5.57 -32.17
CA TRP A 254 26.02 4.48 -31.32
C TRP A 254 25.72 4.89 -29.87
N ALA A 255 25.48 6.18 -29.65
CA ALA A 255 25.06 6.66 -28.34
C ALA A 255 23.72 6.04 -27.98
N LEU A 256 23.61 5.58 -26.73
CA LEU A 256 22.36 5.09 -26.15
C LEU A 256 21.59 6.29 -25.59
N GLU A 257 20.36 6.45 -26.03
CA GLU A 257 19.44 7.48 -25.58
C GLU A 257 18.23 6.83 -24.90
N ASN A 258 17.85 7.34 -23.73
CA ASN A 258 16.63 6.93 -23.05
C ASN A 258 15.46 7.78 -23.56
N VAL A 259 14.65 7.23 -24.45
CA VAL A 259 13.51 7.95 -25.03
C VAL A 259 12.24 7.64 -24.22
N PRO A 260 11.52 8.64 -23.70
CA PRO A 260 10.24 8.42 -23.01
C PRO A 260 9.28 7.60 -23.89
N VAL A 261 8.60 6.62 -23.28
CA VAL A 261 7.73 5.68 -24.03
C VAL A 261 6.65 6.40 -24.85
N GLY A 262 6.09 7.51 -24.35
CA GLY A 262 5.07 8.29 -25.03
C GLY A 262 5.56 9.07 -26.27
N GLU A 263 6.87 9.29 -26.40
CA GLU A 263 7.48 10.01 -27.53
C GLU A 263 8.16 9.06 -28.52
N PHE A 264 8.36 7.80 -28.11
CA PHE A 264 9.15 6.83 -28.86
C PHE A 264 8.58 6.57 -30.26
N PHE A 265 7.26 6.40 -30.37
CA PHE A 265 6.61 6.08 -31.65
C PHE A 265 6.82 7.19 -32.69
N ASP A 266 6.60 8.44 -32.29
CA ASP A 266 6.70 9.59 -33.19
C ASP A 266 8.14 9.81 -33.66
N ARG A 267 9.10 9.75 -32.74
CA ARG A 267 10.53 9.89 -33.07
C ARG A 267 11.03 8.73 -33.94
N ALA A 268 10.56 7.50 -33.70
CA ALA A 268 10.87 6.36 -34.54
C ALA A 268 10.29 6.51 -35.96
N CYS A 269 9.05 7.00 -36.08
CA CYS A 269 8.44 7.29 -37.37
C CYS A 269 9.18 8.40 -38.14
N GLU A 270 9.63 9.44 -37.44
CA GLU A 270 10.42 10.52 -38.02
C GLU A 270 11.77 10.01 -38.54
N PHE A 271 12.48 9.20 -37.74
CA PHE A 271 13.72 8.56 -38.16
C PHE A 271 13.54 7.70 -39.42
N ILE A 272 12.50 6.84 -39.44
CA ILE A 272 12.19 5.98 -40.60
C ILE A 272 11.90 6.79 -41.86
N LYS A 273 11.28 7.97 -41.72
CA LYS A 273 10.92 8.84 -42.84
C LYS A 273 12.13 9.58 -43.42
N ASN A 274 13.07 9.97 -42.57
CA ASN A 274 14.16 10.87 -42.93
C ASN A 274 15.46 10.14 -43.33
N GLU A 275 15.58 8.85 -43.00
CA GLU A 275 16.82 8.09 -43.17
C GLU A 275 16.77 7.09 -44.33
N PRO A 276 17.93 6.76 -44.94
CA PRO A 276 17.97 5.83 -46.05
C PRO A 276 17.66 4.39 -45.59
N PRO A 277 17.06 3.55 -46.46
CA PRO A 277 16.66 2.18 -46.14
C PRO A 277 17.75 1.32 -45.48
N ALA A 278 19.01 1.51 -45.89
CA ALA A 278 20.16 0.80 -45.33
C ALA A 278 20.46 1.20 -43.87
N LYS A 279 20.25 2.47 -43.50
CA LYS A 279 20.45 2.95 -42.11
C LYS A 279 19.28 2.51 -41.23
N VAL A 280 18.05 2.54 -41.76
CA VAL A 280 16.85 2.04 -41.06
C VAL A 280 16.95 0.54 -40.77
N ALA A 281 17.46 -0.26 -41.71
CA ALA A 281 17.69 -1.70 -41.47
C ALA A 281 18.69 -1.95 -40.34
N LYS A 282 19.82 -1.24 -40.34
CA LYS A 282 20.83 -1.33 -39.26
C LYS A 282 20.27 -0.88 -37.91
N TRP A 283 19.47 0.18 -37.90
CA TRP A 283 18.81 0.69 -36.69
C TRP A 283 17.82 -0.31 -36.09
N ARG A 284 17.01 -0.97 -36.92
CA ARG A 284 16.11 -2.05 -36.48
C ARG A 284 16.89 -3.18 -35.81
N ASP A 285 18.00 -3.60 -36.43
CA ASP A 285 18.80 -4.73 -35.94
C ASP A 285 19.52 -4.37 -34.64
N ALA A 286 20.05 -3.14 -34.54
CA ALA A 286 20.66 -2.58 -33.35
C ALA A 286 19.71 -2.51 -32.14
N ASN A 287 18.42 -2.25 -32.39
CA ASN A 287 17.43 -1.98 -31.35
C ASN A 287 16.40 -3.09 -31.19
N ARG A 288 16.77 -4.35 -31.48
CA ARG A 288 15.85 -5.49 -31.40
C ARG A 288 15.20 -5.68 -30.03
N GLU A 289 15.97 -5.60 -28.95
CA GLU A 289 15.44 -5.75 -27.58
C GLU A 289 14.63 -4.52 -27.13
N PRO A 290 15.08 -3.27 -27.38
CA PRO A 290 14.26 -2.07 -27.17
C PRO A 290 12.91 -2.10 -27.89
N LEU A 291 12.85 -2.58 -29.12
CA LEU A 291 11.61 -2.69 -29.90
C LEU A 291 10.67 -3.77 -29.36
N LYS A 292 11.19 -4.88 -28.81
CA LYS A 292 10.37 -5.87 -28.09
C LYS A 292 9.81 -5.29 -26.79
N LEU A 293 10.62 -4.53 -26.07
CA LEU A 293 10.19 -3.83 -24.86
C LEU A 293 9.08 -2.81 -25.19
N PHE A 294 9.21 -2.07 -26.29
CA PHE A 294 8.15 -1.19 -26.78
C PHE A 294 6.86 -1.96 -27.09
N TRP A 295 6.94 -3.09 -27.79
CA TRP A 295 5.78 -3.95 -28.07
C TRP A 295 5.07 -4.45 -26.80
N SER A 296 5.84 -4.79 -25.76
CA SER A 296 5.26 -5.21 -24.47
C SER A 296 4.46 -4.11 -23.76
N LYS A 297 4.83 -2.83 -24.00
CA LYS A 297 4.19 -1.67 -23.39
C LYS A 297 3.06 -1.09 -24.25
N HIS A 298 3.25 -1.02 -25.58
CA HIS A 298 2.33 -0.41 -26.54
C HIS A 298 2.20 -1.31 -27.80
N PRO A 299 1.45 -2.43 -27.73
CA PRO A 299 1.38 -3.39 -28.81
C PRO A 299 0.74 -2.82 -30.10
N GLY A 300 -0.21 -1.89 -29.97
CA GLY A 300 -0.86 -1.24 -31.12
C GLY A 300 0.12 -0.40 -31.95
N ASP A 301 0.83 0.52 -31.28
CA ASP A 301 1.82 1.41 -31.91
C ASP A 301 3.03 0.63 -32.42
N ALA A 302 3.44 -0.43 -31.71
CA ALA A 302 4.54 -1.29 -32.14
C ALA A 302 4.21 -2.08 -33.42
N LEU A 303 2.97 -2.54 -33.59
CA LEU A 303 2.53 -3.19 -34.82
C LEU A 303 2.55 -2.22 -36.02
N GLU A 304 2.11 -0.99 -35.79
CA GLU A 304 2.15 0.06 -36.82
C GLU A 304 3.60 0.46 -37.16
N LEU A 305 4.46 0.60 -36.15
CA LEU A 305 5.89 0.88 -36.34
C LEU A 305 6.58 -0.23 -37.15
N LYS A 306 6.26 -1.50 -36.86
CA LYS A 306 6.77 -2.66 -37.61
C LYS A 306 6.40 -2.59 -39.08
N LYS A 307 5.14 -2.27 -39.42
CA LYS A 307 4.71 -2.10 -40.82
C LYS A 307 5.51 -1.01 -41.54
N ARG A 308 5.73 0.13 -40.86
CA ARG A 308 6.50 1.26 -41.42
C ARG A 308 7.98 0.91 -41.63
N LEU A 309 8.58 0.14 -40.71
CA LEU A 309 9.94 -0.37 -40.85
C LEU A 309 10.10 -1.29 -42.06
N GLU A 310 9.20 -2.27 -42.20
CA GLU A 310 9.22 -3.20 -43.33
C GLU A 310 9.02 -2.48 -44.67
N ALA A 311 8.10 -1.52 -44.73
CA ALA A 311 7.87 -0.70 -45.92
C ALA A 311 9.08 0.18 -46.28
N ALA A 312 9.74 0.79 -45.30
CA ALA A 312 10.92 1.63 -45.53
C ALA A 312 12.13 0.83 -46.00
N ILE A 313 12.35 -0.37 -45.45
CA ILE A 313 13.45 -1.26 -45.85
C ILE A 313 13.22 -1.83 -47.25
N ALA A 314 11.97 -2.09 -47.63
CA ALA A 314 11.62 -2.58 -48.98
C ALA A 314 11.73 -1.51 -50.08
N ARG A 315 11.88 -0.22 -49.72
CA ARG A 315 12.03 0.87 -50.68
C ARG A 315 13.44 0.80 -51.30
N ALA A 316 13.54 0.42 -52.58
CA ALA A 316 14.81 0.38 -53.30
C ALA A 316 15.50 1.78 -53.29
N PRO A 317 16.85 1.86 -53.20
CA PRO A 317 17.54 3.13 -53.23
C PRO A 317 17.32 3.83 -54.57
N ALA A 318 16.90 5.09 -54.54
CA ALA A 318 16.93 5.94 -55.72
C ALA A 318 18.38 6.06 -56.20
N LYS A 319 18.67 5.63 -57.43
CA LYS A 319 19.96 5.88 -58.07
C LYS A 319 20.21 7.39 -58.06
N SER A 320 21.22 7.85 -57.34
CA SER A 320 21.71 9.22 -57.47
C SER A 320 22.22 9.40 -58.90
N ALA A 321 21.53 10.23 -59.68
CA ALA A 321 22.04 10.77 -60.93
C ALA A 321 23.15 11.78 -60.59
N VAL A 322 24.33 11.28 -60.23
CA VAL A 322 25.57 12.04 -60.37
C VAL A 322 26.04 11.73 -61.78
N THR A 323 25.87 12.72 -62.65
CA THR A 323 26.31 12.71 -64.04
C THR A 323 27.80 12.43 -64.12
N ASP A 324 28.14 11.35 -64.83
CA ASP A 324 29.48 10.89 -65.24
C ASP A 324 30.13 11.84 -66.27
N ALA A 325 29.90 13.16 -66.13
CA ALA A 325 30.36 14.23 -67.01
C ALA A 325 31.50 15.06 -66.37
N GLU A 326 31.67 15.05 -65.05
CA GLU A 326 32.71 15.85 -64.36
C GLU A 326 34.01 15.07 -64.09
N LEU A 327 34.03 13.75 -64.32
CA LEU A 327 35.23 12.91 -64.14
C LEU A 327 36.05 12.69 -65.43
N ARG A 328 35.63 13.27 -66.57
CA ARG A 328 36.36 13.16 -67.86
C ARG A 328 37.16 14.39 -68.26
N THR A 329 37.10 15.49 -67.50
CA THR A 329 37.80 16.75 -67.83
C THR A 329 39.06 17.04 -67.01
N HIS A 330 39.46 16.17 -66.06
CA HIS A 330 40.58 16.45 -65.14
C HIS A 330 41.79 15.49 -65.20
N VAL A 331 41.98 14.69 -66.26
CA VAL A 331 43.15 13.76 -66.36
C VAL A 331 44.01 13.93 -67.63
N LEU A 332 43.87 15.02 -68.41
CA LEU A 332 44.73 15.25 -69.59
C LEU A 332 45.29 16.68 -69.70
N ALA A 333 45.81 17.23 -68.61
CA ALA A 333 46.63 18.45 -68.66
C ALA A 333 47.65 18.51 -67.51
N ALA A 334 48.59 17.57 -67.46
CA ALA A 334 49.90 17.71 -66.80
C ALA A 334 50.77 16.49 -67.17
N GLY A 335 51.75 16.68 -68.05
CA GLY A 335 52.75 15.67 -68.44
C GLY A 335 52.87 15.52 -69.94
#